data_AF-A0A359D1Y4-F1
#
_entry.id   AF-A0A359D1Y4-F1
#
_cell.length_a   1.000
_cell.length_b   1.000
_cell.length_c   1.000
_cell.angle_alpha   90.00
_cell.angle_beta   90.00
_cell.angle_gamma   90.00
#
_symmetry.space_group_name_H-M   'P 1'
#
loop_
_entity.id
_entity.type
_entity.pdbx_description
1 polymer ?
#
loop_
_entity_poly.entity_id
_entity_poly.type
_entity_poly.pdbx_seq_one_letter_code
_entity_poly.pdbx_strand_id
1 'polypeptide(L)'
;MKEITSAEFEKEVLQKIGIVVVDFYSTECPPCEALAPKFDALSELYKGHAEFVKIFRQGNKELAASLGVSGSPTVLFFQDGKQIGDVLSGGIKRAAIEKNLNALLPEQIVASIASKIVPAEQRCDVLIIGGGPSGLAAGIYLAQAKIDTLIVDSGMPGGQVSTTHLVSNYPGFAEPVNGYMLTHYMTEQCKNAGVRFKPAVDITDINLKEKKIIVDGFETIHAKKIIIATGASPRYLNVPGEKELKGKGISYCATCDAKYFQDKEVIVIGGGNSAVEESEFISKFASKITVIQNLEKLTANKEACDKLLGNPKVSAFYNSEPRSFEKTGDRIKVKVEDVRKKEFITYEADGAFVFVGMKPNTDMIKDELEKDKWGYIKTDEDMHTSIQDVFAIGDLISKKYRQITTAVNDGTIAAIVAAKELE
;
A
#
# COMPACT_ATOMS: atom_id res chain seq x y z
N MET A 1 9.00 -23.09 -16.67
CA MET A 1 9.23 -22.98 -15.21
C MET A 1 8.81 -24.27 -14.52
N LYS A 2 9.60 -24.78 -13.56
CA LYS A 2 9.35 -26.06 -12.88
C LYS A 2 8.77 -25.83 -11.47
N GLU A 3 7.73 -26.57 -11.10
CA GLU A 3 7.35 -26.69 -9.68
C GLU A 3 8.17 -27.81 -9.03
N ILE A 4 8.74 -27.53 -7.86
CA ILE A 4 9.60 -28.47 -7.12
C ILE A 4 9.12 -28.66 -5.69
N THR A 5 9.46 -29.81 -5.12
CA THR A 5 9.18 -30.16 -3.72
C THR A 5 10.42 -30.00 -2.83
N SER A 6 10.25 -30.12 -1.52
CA SER A 6 11.36 -30.13 -0.56
C SER A 6 12.38 -31.24 -0.84
N ALA A 7 11.95 -32.37 -1.39
CA ALA A 7 12.84 -33.48 -1.78
C ALA A 7 13.76 -33.12 -2.96
N GLU A 8 13.35 -32.17 -3.80
CA GLU A 8 14.11 -31.74 -4.98
C GLU A 8 14.93 -30.46 -4.72
N PHE A 9 14.65 -29.74 -3.63
CA PHE A 9 15.25 -28.43 -3.32
C PHE A 9 16.79 -28.47 -3.28
N GLU A 10 17.35 -29.49 -2.66
CA GLU A 10 18.81 -29.70 -2.60
C GLU A 10 19.42 -29.73 -4.00
N LYS A 11 18.86 -30.54 -4.90
CA LYS A 11 19.37 -30.74 -6.26
C LYS A 11 19.11 -29.54 -7.17
N GLU A 12 17.89 -29.01 -7.14
CA GLU A 12 17.41 -28.00 -8.09
C GLU A 12 17.78 -26.57 -7.68
N VAL A 13 18.12 -26.34 -6.41
CA VAL A 13 18.47 -25.01 -5.87
C VAL A 13 19.86 -24.99 -5.25
N LEU A 14 20.15 -25.86 -4.27
CA LEU A 14 21.40 -25.78 -3.50
C LEU A 14 22.63 -26.30 -4.24
N GLN A 15 22.47 -27.29 -5.10
CA GLN A 15 23.56 -27.87 -5.91
C GLN A 15 23.65 -27.27 -7.31
N LYS A 16 22.72 -26.37 -7.68
CA LYS A 16 22.71 -25.74 -8.99
C LYS A 16 23.79 -24.66 -9.07
N ILE A 17 24.63 -24.74 -10.10
CA ILE A 17 25.58 -23.67 -10.45
C ILE A 17 24.82 -22.58 -11.20
N GLY A 18 25.05 -21.32 -10.83
CA GLY A 18 24.36 -20.15 -11.37
C GLY A 18 23.24 -19.65 -10.47
N ILE A 19 22.32 -18.87 -11.05
CA ILE A 19 21.27 -18.17 -10.32
C ILE A 19 19.98 -18.98 -10.35
N VAL A 20 19.36 -19.17 -9.19
CA VAL A 20 18.03 -19.77 -9.04
C VAL A 20 17.11 -18.83 -8.29
N VAL A 21 15.92 -18.57 -8.84
CA VAL A 21 14.86 -17.75 -8.25
C VAL A 21 13.72 -18.67 -7.82
N VAL A 22 13.36 -18.60 -6.54
CA VAL A 22 12.37 -19.50 -5.93
C VAL A 22 11.16 -18.70 -5.47
N ASP A 23 9.99 -18.97 -6.05
CA ASP A 23 8.71 -18.42 -5.58
C ASP A 23 7.96 -19.43 -4.69
N PHE A 24 7.80 -19.08 -3.41
CA PHE A 24 6.96 -19.78 -2.45
C PHE A 24 5.52 -19.29 -2.54
N TYR A 25 4.72 -19.98 -3.34
CA TYR A 25 3.34 -19.61 -3.62
C TYR A 25 2.32 -20.39 -2.78
N SER A 26 1.07 -19.93 -2.81
CA SER A 26 -0.09 -20.58 -2.21
C SER A 26 -1.26 -20.57 -3.20
N THR A 27 -2.18 -21.52 -3.07
CA THR A 27 -3.50 -21.45 -3.72
C THR A 27 -4.39 -20.43 -3.01
N GLU A 28 -5.35 -19.83 -3.73
CA GLU A 28 -6.26 -18.82 -3.17
C GLU A 28 -5.51 -17.63 -2.52
N CYS A 29 -4.51 -17.16 -3.23
CA CYS A 29 -3.61 -16.12 -2.77
C CYS A 29 -3.60 -14.99 -3.81
N PRO A 30 -4.40 -13.91 -3.61
CA PRO A 30 -4.48 -12.82 -4.58
C PRO A 30 -3.12 -12.18 -4.92
N PRO A 31 -2.18 -12.00 -3.96
CA PRO A 31 -0.83 -11.53 -4.31
C PRO A 31 -0.02 -12.56 -5.12
N CYS A 32 -0.26 -13.86 -4.95
CA CYS A 32 0.37 -14.91 -5.76
C CYS A 32 -0.18 -14.92 -7.19
N GLU A 33 -1.50 -14.75 -7.35
CA GLU A 33 -2.15 -14.55 -8.66
C GLU A 33 -1.59 -13.33 -9.39
N ALA A 34 -1.38 -12.23 -8.65
CA ALA A 34 -0.76 -11.02 -9.17
C ALA A 34 0.70 -11.22 -9.61
N LEU A 35 1.48 -12.04 -8.88
CA LEU A 35 2.88 -12.32 -9.19
C LEU A 35 3.05 -13.27 -10.37
N ALA A 36 2.22 -14.30 -10.48
CA ALA A 36 2.38 -15.40 -11.44
C ALA A 36 2.72 -14.94 -12.88
N PRO A 37 1.95 -14.05 -13.54
CA PRO A 37 2.25 -13.64 -14.91
C PRO A 37 3.57 -12.84 -15.02
N LYS A 38 3.93 -12.07 -13.99
CA LYS A 38 5.21 -11.35 -13.94
C LYS A 38 6.37 -12.33 -13.82
N PHE A 39 6.23 -13.31 -12.95
CA PHE A 39 7.25 -14.34 -12.70
C PHE A 39 7.47 -15.21 -13.95
N ASP A 40 6.39 -15.60 -14.64
CA ASP A 40 6.45 -16.32 -15.90
C ASP A 40 7.19 -15.53 -16.99
N ALA A 41 6.79 -14.26 -17.20
CA ALA A 41 7.43 -13.40 -18.20
C ALA A 41 8.92 -13.17 -17.91
N LEU A 42 9.29 -12.99 -16.64
CA LEU A 42 10.69 -12.86 -16.22
C LEU A 42 11.47 -14.16 -16.42
N SER A 43 10.84 -15.33 -16.19
CA SER A 43 11.50 -16.61 -16.41
C SER A 43 11.94 -16.83 -17.86
N GLU A 44 11.14 -16.38 -18.83
CA GLU A 44 11.51 -16.43 -20.25
C GLU A 44 12.51 -15.32 -20.60
N LEU A 45 12.38 -14.12 -20.03
CA LEU A 45 13.29 -13.00 -20.29
C LEU A 45 14.73 -13.28 -19.81
N TYR A 46 14.87 -13.94 -18.66
CA TYR A 46 16.16 -14.30 -18.06
C TYR A 46 16.64 -15.72 -18.42
N LYS A 47 15.98 -16.37 -19.38
CA LYS A 47 16.31 -17.73 -19.82
C LYS A 47 17.77 -17.84 -20.26
N GLY A 48 18.47 -18.81 -19.70
CA GLY A 48 19.92 -19.01 -19.91
C GLY A 48 20.82 -18.21 -18.96
N HIS A 49 20.25 -17.33 -18.13
CA HIS A 49 20.97 -16.54 -17.12
C HIS A 49 20.51 -16.81 -15.69
N ALA A 50 19.24 -17.16 -15.50
CA ALA A 50 18.69 -17.60 -14.22
C ALA A 50 17.62 -18.69 -14.43
N GLU A 51 17.53 -19.61 -13.49
CA GLU A 51 16.48 -20.62 -13.43
C GLU A 51 15.38 -20.20 -12.47
N PHE A 52 14.12 -20.39 -12.86
CA PHE A 52 12.96 -20.03 -12.06
C PHE A 52 12.22 -21.30 -11.66
N VAL A 53 11.94 -21.41 -10.36
CA VAL A 53 11.20 -22.54 -9.79
C VAL A 53 10.12 -22.04 -8.84
N LYS A 54 9.07 -22.85 -8.68
CA LYS A 54 7.99 -22.59 -7.73
C LYS A 54 7.90 -23.69 -6.70
N ILE A 55 7.52 -23.34 -5.47
CA ILE A 55 7.30 -24.28 -4.38
C ILE A 55 5.94 -23.96 -3.75
N PHE A 56 5.05 -24.95 -3.72
CA PHE A 56 3.79 -24.83 -2.99
C PHE A 56 4.06 -24.80 -1.48
N ARG A 57 3.89 -23.64 -0.85
CA ARG A 57 4.33 -23.40 0.53
C ARG A 57 3.64 -24.32 1.55
N GLN A 58 2.32 -24.54 1.42
CA GLN A 58 1.56 -25.37 2.36
C GLN A 58 1.98 -26.84 2.33
N GLY A 59 2.45 -27.34 1.17
CA GLY A 59 3.01 -28.68 1.03
C GLY A 59 4.45 -28.82 1.54
N ASN A 60 5.14 -27.69 1.75
CA ASN A 60 6.59 -27.65 2.04
C ASN A 60 6.89 -26.75 3.26
N LYS A 61 6.05 -26.81 4.30
CA LYS A 61 6.09 -25.88 5.45
C LYS A 61 7.42 -25.88 6.20
N GLU A 62 8.04 -27.04 6.40
CA GLU A 62 9.31 -27.16 7.12
C GLU A 62 10.45 -26.47 6.37
N LEU A 63 10.51 -26.68 5.04
CA LEU A 63 11.46 -25.99 4.17
C LEU A 63 11.20 -24.48 4.14
N ALA A 64 9.93 -24.08 4.01
CA ALA A 64 9.58 -22.67 4.04
C ALA A 64 10.03 -22.02 5.37
N ALA A 65 9.77 -22.67 6.50
CA ALA A 65 10.17 -22.19 7.81
C ALA A 65 11.69 -22.10 7.98
N SER A 66 12.45 -23.09 7.51
CA SER A 66 13.92 -23.09 7.61
C SER A 66 14.56 -21.96 6.81
N LEU A 67 13.89 -21.48 5.76
CA LEU A 67 14.31 -20.34 4.93
C LEU A 67 13.69 -19.00 5.37
N GLY A 68 12.99 -18.96 6.50
CA GLY A 68 12.36 -17.75 7.03
C GLY A 68 11.10 -17.29 6.27
N VAL A 69 10.50 -18.17 5.46
CA VAL A 69 9.32 -17.86 4.64
C VAL A 69 8.02 -17.97 5.45
N SER A 70 7.55 -16.83 5.95
CA SER A 70 6.35 -16.73 6.79
C SER A 70 5.04 -16.47 6.02
N GLY A 71 5.11 -16.03 4.76
CA GLY A 71 3.94 -15.70 3.93
C GLY A 71 4.12 -16.07 2.46
N SER A 72 3.05 -15.88 1.68
CA SER A 72 3.05 -16.10 0.23
C SER A 72 2.46 -14.89 -0.52
N PRO A 73 2.95 -14.59 -1.73
CA PRO A 73 4.16 -15.16 -2.30
C PRO A 73 5.39 -14.62 -1.55
N THR A 74 6.45 -15.43 -1.52
CA THR A 74 7.78 -15.00 -1.08
C THR A 74 8.79 -15.46 -2.12
N VAL A 75 9.57 -14.52 -2.66
CA VAL A 75 10.60 -14.80 -3.66
C VAL A 75 11.98 -14.71 -3.00
N LEU A 76 12.77 -15.77 -3.16
CA LEU A 76 14.15 -15.89 -2.71
C LEU A 76 15.09 -16.04 -3.91
N PHE A 77 16.32 -15.56 -3.76
CA PHE A 77 17.37 -15.64 -4.79
C PHE A 77 18.54 -16.46 -4.25
N PHE A 78 19.07 -17.34 -5.10
CA PHE A 78 20.23 -18.17 -4.80
C PHE A 78 21.27 -18.01 -5.90
N GLN A 79 22.56 -18.01 -5.53
CA GLN A 79 23.69 -18.11 -6.45
C GLN A 79 24.65 -19.18 -5.94
N ASP A 80 24.92 -20.18 -6.78
CA ASP A 80 25.79 -21.32 -6.45
C ASP A 80 25.41 -21.95 -5.10
N GLY A 81 24.10 -22.14 -4.90
CA GLY A 81 23.51 -22.72 -3.69
C GLY A 81 23.39 -21.82 -2.47
N LYS A 82 23.91 -20.59 -2.52
CA LYS A 82 23.83 -19.64 -1.40
C LYS A 82 22.69 -18.66 -1.57
N GLN A 83 21.86 -18.50 -0.55
CA GLN A 83 20.82 -17.47 -0.54
C GLN A 83 21.47 -16.08 -0.51
N ILE A 84 20.99 -15.19 -1.38
CA ILE A 84 21.52 -13.86 -1.63
C ILE A 84 20.37 -12.89 -1.95
N GLY A 85 20.66 -11.60 -2.02
CA GLY A 85 19.68 -10.58 -2.39
C GLY A 85 18.63 -10.29 -1.32
N ASP A 86 17.66 -9.45 -1.68
CA ASP A 86 16.53 -9.07 -0.84
C ASP A 86 15.47 -10.19 -0.85
N VAL A 87 14.90 -10.52 0.32
CA VAL A 87 13.70 -11.37 0.42
C VAL A 87 12.48 -10.54 0.04
N LEU A 88 11.78 -10.91 -1.04
CA LEU A 88 10.60 -10.20 -1.50
C LEU A 88 9.34 -10.92 -1.05
N SER A 89 8.34 -10.22 -0.53
CA SER A 89 7.07 -10.83 -0.10
C SER A 89 5.85 -9.94 -0.34
N GLY A 90 4.67 -10.55 -0.47
CA GLY A 90 3.40 -9.83 -0.62
C GLY A 90 3.14 -9.34 -2.05
N GLY A 91 2.84 -8.04 -2.22
CA GLY A 91 2.62 -7.41 -3.52
C GLY A 91 3.93 -7.16 -4.28
N ILE A 92 4.55 -8.23 -4.76
CA ILE A 92 5.88 -8.17 -5.40
C ILE A 92 5.78 -7.56 -6.79
N LYS A 93 6.55 -6.49 -7.01
CA LYS A 93 6.68 -5.79 -8.30
C LYS A 93 7.72 -6.44 -9.19
N ARG A 94 7.52 -6.30 -10.51
CA ARG A 94 8.47 -6.75 -11.53
C ARG A 94 9.87 -6.16 -11.32
N ALA A 95 9.95 -4.84 -11.16
CA ALA A 95 11.22 -4.12 -10.99
C ALA A 95 12.02 -4.57 -9.76
N ALA A 96 11.36 -5.05 -8.69
CA ALA A 96 12.04 -5.56 -7.51
C ALA A 96 12.78 -6.88 -7.80
N ILE A 97 12.18 -7.75 -8.61
CA ILE A 97 12.82 -9.01 -9.05
C ILE A 97 13.96 -8.71 -10.01
N GLU A 98 13.73 -7.84 -11.00
CA GLU A 98 14.75 -7.42 -11.96
C GLU A 98 15.95 -6.77 -11.27
N LYS A 99 15.70 -5.89 -10.29
CA LYS A 99 16.78 -5.27 -9.49
C LYS A 99 17.66 -6.33 -8.82
N ASN A 100 17.06 -7.33 -8.19
CA ASN A 100 17.81 -8.40 -7.53
C ASN A 100 18.59 -9.23 -8.54
N LEU A 101 17.98 -9.64 -9.66
CA LEU A 101 18.66 -10.41 -10.71
C LEU A 101 19.79 -9.63 -11.38
N ASN A 102 19.55 -8.37 -11.73
CA ASN A 102 20.52 -7.55 -12.44
C ASN A 102 21.75 -7.25 -11.59
N ALA A 103 21.59 -7.16 -10.26
CA ALA A 103 22.72 -7.00 -9.34
C ALA A 103 23.66 -8.22 -9.31
N LEU A 104 23.22 -9.37 -9.82
CA LEU A 104 23.96 -10.65 -9.82
C LEU A 104 24.56 -11.00 -11.17
N LEU A 105 24.25 -10.20 -12.20
CA LEU A 105 24.67 -10.44 -13.57
C LEU A 105 25.66 -9.35 -14.02
N PRO A 106 26.62 -9.69 -14.89
CA PRO A 106 27.46 -8.69 -15.55
C PRO A 106 26.63 -7.66 -16.32
N GLU A 107 27.09 -6.40 -16.34
CA GLU A 107 26.39 -5.28 -17.00
C GLU A 107 26.05 -5.55 -18.47
N GLN A 108 26.93 -6.23 -19.21
CA GLN A 108 26.70 -6.56 -20.62
C GLN A 108 25.53 -7.53 -20.80
N ILE A 109 25.35 -8.45 -19.86
CA ILE A 109 24.22 -9.39 -19.86
C ILE A 109 22.94 -8.63 -19.53
N VAL A 110 22.97 -7.75 -18.52
CA VAL A 110 21.82 -6.92 -18.15
C VAL A 110 21.36 -6.06 -19.33
N ALA A 111 22.30 -5.41 -20.03
CA ALA A 111 21.99 -4.61 -21.21
C ALA A 111 21.38 -5.46 -22.35
N SER A 112 21.92 -6.66 -22.58
CA SER A 112 21.38 -7.61 -23.56
C SER A 112 19.95 -8.04 -23.21
N ILE A 113 19.67 -8.36 -21.95
CA ILE A 113 18.33 -8.71 -21.47
C ILE A 113 17.37 -7.52 -21.64
N ALA A 114 17.78 -6.32 -21.23
CA ALA A 114 16.96 -5.11 -21.38
C ALA A 114 16.59 -4.84 -22.84
N SER A 115 17.51 -5.08 -23.79
CA SER A 115 17.25 -4.90 -25.23
C SER A 115 16.21 -5.87 -25.81
N LYS A 116 15.88 -6.96 -25.10
CA LYS A 116 14.85 -7.94 -25.52
C LYS A 116 13.45 -7.53 -25.05
N ILE A 117 13.32 -6.53 -24.19
CA ILE A 117 12.03 -6.06 -23.71
C ILE A 117 11.31 -5.37 -24.87
N VAL A 118 10.23 -6.00 -25.34
CA VAL A 118 9.41 -5.47 -26.43
C VAL A 118 8.35 -4.54 -25.84
N PRO A 119 8.19 -3.31 -26.34
CA PRO A 119 7.10 -2.44 -25.94
C PRO A 119 5.75 -3.13 -26.17
N ALA A 120 4.86 -3.03 -25.18
CA ALA A 120 3.51 -3.57 -25.25
C ALA A 120 2.49 -2.44 -25.27
N GLU A 121 1.38 -2.64 -25.98
CA GLU A 121 0.25 -1.72 -25.99
C GLU A 121 -1.03 -2.42 -25.56
N GLN A 122 -1.81 -1.74 -24.72
CA GLN A 122 -3.13 -2.17 -24.30
C GLN A 122 -4.12 -1.02 -24.39
N ARG A 123 -5.39 -1.34 -24.61
CA ARG A 123 -6.50 -0.38 -24.63
C ARG A 123 -7.58 -0.79 -23.64
N CYS A 124 -8.33 0.19 -23.18
CA CYS A 124 -9.58 0.04 -22.43
C CYS A 124 -10.48 1.24 -22.70
N ASP A 125 -11.76 1.13 -22.37
CA ASP A 125 -12.66 2.28 -22.42
C ASP A 125 -12.37 3.21 -21.23
N VAL A 126 -12.31 2.64 -20.01
CA VAL A 126 -12.01 3.38 -18.79
C VAL A 126 -10.84 2.76 -18.04
N LEU A 127 -9.82 3.59 -17.79
CA LEU A 127 -8.68 3.25 -16.93
C LEU A 127 -8.88 3.85 -15.55
N ILE A 128 -8.84 3.01 -14.52
CA ILE A 128 -8.85 3.45 -13.12
C ILE A 128 -7.43 3.29 -12.55
N ILE A 129 -6.87 4.38 -12.03
CA ILE A 129 -5.55 4.41 -11.41
C ILE A 129 -5.72 4.40 -9.89
N GLY A 130 -5.63 3.21 -9.29
CA GLY A 130 -5.79 2.96 -7.86
C GLY A 130 -6.98 2.05 -7.55
N GLY A 131 -6.72 0.96 -6.84
CA GLY A 131 -7.66 -0.08 -6.45
C GLY A 131 -8.10 0.01 -4.99
N GLY A 132 -8.21 1.22 -4.42
CA GLY A 132 -8.86 1.45 -3.13
C GLY A 132 -10.40 1.37 -3.22
N PRO A 133 -11.14 1.57 -2.12
CA PRO A 133 -12.61 1.47 -2.12
C PRO A 133 -13.31 2.33 -3.18
N SER A 134 -12.81 3.54 -3.46
CA SER A 134 -13.37 4.40 -4.51
C SER A 134 -13.17 3.81 -5.91
N GLY A 135 -11.95 3.36 -6.24
CA GLY A 135 -11.64 2.74 -7.52
C GLY A 135 -12.36 1.40 -7.72
N LEU A 136 -12.48 0.60 -6.67
CA LEU A 136 -13.25 -0.65 -6.70
C LEU A 136 -14.75 -0.38 -6.91
N ALA A 137 -15.33 0.59 -6.19
CA ALA A 137 -16.71 0.99 -6.43
C ALA A 137 -16.94 1.44 -7.88
N ALA A 138 -16.05 2.28 -8.41
CA ALA A 138 -16.12 2.71 -9.81
C ALA A 138 -16.05 1.51 -10.78
N GLY A 139 -15.13 0.57 -10.54
CA GLY A 139 -14.99 -0.64 -11.34
C GLY A 139 -16.25 -1.51 -11.37
N ILE A 140 -16.92 -1.69 -10.22
CA ILE A 140 -18.18 -2.45 -10.15
C ILE A 140 -19.24 -1.81 -11.06
N TYR A 141 -19.44 -0.50 -10.97
CA TYR A 141 -20.47 0.20 -11.74
C TYR A 141 -20.17 0.21 -13.24
N LEU A 142 -18.92 0.44 -13.64
CA LEU A 142 -18.52 0.39 -15.05
C LEU A 142 -18.67 -1.01 -15.65
N ALA A 143 -18.34 -2.05 -14.88
CA ALA A 143 -18.52 -3.43 -15.32
C ALA A 143 -20.02 -3.79 -15.49
N GLN A 144 -20.89 -3.31 -14.61
CA GLN A 144 -22.34 -3.46 -14.77
C GLN A 144 -22.87 -2.76 -16.04
N ALA A 145 -22.25 -1.64 -16.42
CA ALA A 145 -22.50 -0.95 -17.67
C ALA A 145 -21.83 -1.60 -18.90
N LYS A 146 -21.16 -2.76 -18.73
CA LYS A 146 -20.43 -3.50 -19.78
C LYS A 146 -19.31 -2.71 -20.46
N ILE A 147 -18.68 -1.80 -19.72
CA ILE A 147 -17.55 -0.99 -20.19
C ILE A 147 -16.25 -1.74 -19.96
N ASP A 148 -15.38 -1.83 -20.98
CA ASP A 148 -14.05 -2.44 -20.81
C ASP A 148 -13.20 -1.61 -19.86
N THR A 149 -13.07 -2.11 -18.63
CA THR A 149 -12.47 -1.39 -17.51
C THR A 149 -11.21 -2.10 -17.03
N LEU A 150 -10.14 -1.32 -16.85
CA LEU A 150 -8.88 -1.79 -16.28
C LEU A 150 -8.55 -0.99 -15.02
N ILE A 151 -8.34 -1.68 -13.89
CA ILE A 151 -7.82 -1.10 -12.65
C ILE A 151 -6.32 -1.39 -12.56
N VAL A 152 -5.51 -0.34 -12.50
CA VAL A 152 -4.05 -0.42 -12.30
C VAL A 152 -3.71 0.09 -10.91
N ASP A 153 -2.96 -0.70 -10.14
CA ASP A 153 -2.55 -0.34 -8.78
C ASP A 153 -1.05 -0.61 -8.57
N SER A 154 -0.39 0.32 -7.90
CA SER A 154 1.02 0.19 -7.55
C SER A 154 1.27 -0.79 -6.39
N GLY A 155 0.23 -1.13 -5.62
CA GLY A 155 0.20 -2.19 -4.63
C GLY A 155 -0.88 -3.22 -4.94
N MET A 156 -1.34 -3.91 -3.90
CA MET A 156 -2.50 -4.81 -4.03
C MET A 156 -3.81 -4.01 -3.88
N PRO A 157 -4.91 -4.45 -4.53
CA PRO A 157 -6.21 -3.82 -4.34
C PRO A 157 -6.62 -3.82 -2.85
N GLY A 158 -7.27 -2.73 -2.45
CA GLY A 158 -7.81 -2.49 -1.12
C GLY A 158 -7.40 -1.15 -0.50
N GLY A 159 -6.32 -0.55 -0.98
CA GLY A 159 -5.86 0.77 -0.52
C GLY A 159 -5.62 0.81 0.99
N GLN A 160 -5.89 1.95 1.64
CA GLN A 160 -5.66 2.10 3.08
C GLN A 160 -6.48 1.12 3.93
N VAL A 161 -7.71 0.81 3.51
CA VAL A 161 -8.64 -0.03 4.26
C VAL A 161 -8.13 -1.46 4.42
N SER A 162 -7.30 -1.96 3.49
CA SER A 162 -6.73 -3.31 3.62
C SER A 162 -5.82 -3.46 4.85
N THR A 163 -5.32 -2.35 5.39
CA THR A 163 -4.52 -2.34 6.62
C THR A 163 -5.34 -2.11 7.89
N THR A 164 -6.62 -1.73 7.75
CA THR A 164 -7.51 -1.50 8.89
C THR A 164 -7.93 -2.83 9.54
N HIS A 165 -7.73 -2.94 10.86
CA HIS A 165 -8.10 -4.14 11.64
C HIS A 165 -9.61 -4.36 11.63
N LEU A 166 -10.40 -3.35 12.04
CA LEU A 166 -11.86 -3.44 12.04
C LEU A 166 -12.48 -2.14 11.52
N VAL A 167 -13.49 -2.31 10.68
CA VAL A 167 -14.34 -1.27 10.13
C VAL A 167 -15.73 -1.45 10.74
N SER A 168 -16.14 -0.50 11.59
CA SER A 168 -17.44 -0.52 12.29
C SER A 168 -18.46 0.45 11.70
N ASN A 169 -18.05 1.28 10.75
CA ASN A 169 -18.82 2.40 10.22
C ASN A 169 -19.15 2.25 8.72
N TYR A 170 -18.97 1.05 8.15
CA TYR A 170 -19.41 0.74 6.80
C TYR A 170 -20.76 0.00 6.83
N PRO A 171 -21.85 0.60 6.33
CA PRO A 171 -23.17 0.00 6.42
C PRO A 171 -23.26 -1.30 5.60
N GLY A 172 -24.13 -2.21 6.04
CA GLY A 172 -24.31 -3.54 5.43
C GLY A 172 -23.65 -4.69 6.20
N PHE A 173 -22.90 -4.39 7.26
CA PHE A 173 -22.35 -5.38 8.18
C PHE A 173 -22.96 -5.18 9.57
N ALA A 174 -23.57 -6.23 10.14
CA ALA A 174 -24.17 -6.17 11.48
C ALA A 174 -23.11 -6.03 12.57
N GLU A 175 -21.97 -6.69 12.38
CA GLU A 175 -20.80 -6.63 13.25
C GLU A 175 -19.64 -5.94 12.51
N PRO A 176 -18.67 -5.33 13.22
CA PRO A 176 -17.47 -4.77 12.60
C PRO A 176 -16.74 -5.80 11.72
N VAL A 177 -16.38 -5.41 10.51
CA VAL A 177 -15.71 -6.27 9.52
C VAL A 177 -14.22 -5.97 9.46
N ASN A 178 -13.38 -6.98 9.20
CA ASN A 178 -11.97 -6.73 8.95
C ASN A 178 -11.77 -5.91 7.67
N GLY A 179 -10.90 -4.89 7.70
CA GLY A 179 -10.71 -4.00 6.54
C GLY A 179 -10.17 -4.72 5.30
N TYR A 180 -9.25 -5.67 5.50
CA TYR A 180 -8.78 -6.54 4.41
C TYR A 180 -9.90 -7.41 3.82
N MET A 181 -10.83 -7.91 4.65
CA MET A 181 -11.97 -8.68 4.15
C MET A 181 -12.98 -7.82 3.40
N LEU A 182 -13.27 -6.61 3.91
CA LEU A 182 -14.16 -5.68 3.23
C LEU A 182 -13.67 -5.37 1.81
N THR A 183 -12.38 -5.06 1.68
CA THR A 183 -11.76 -4.74 0.39
C THR A 183 -11.56 -5.96 -0.49
N HIS A 184 -11.32 -7.14 0.09
CA HIS A 184 -11.34 -8.40 -0.63
C HIS A 184 -12.71 -8.63 -1.28
N TYR A 185 -13.82 -8.48 -0.54
CA TYR A 185 -15.16 -8.64 -1.12
C TYR A 185 -15.43 -7.64 -2.26
N MET A 186 -15.03 -6.38 -2.12
CA MET A 186 -15.13 -5.38 -3.20
C MET A 186 -14.30 -5.79 -4.44
N THR A 187 -13.10 -6.32 -4.21
CA THR A 187 -12.21 -6.79 -5.29
C THR A 187 -12.80 -7.99 -6.02
N GLU A 188 -13.34 -8.95 -5.30
CA GLU A 188 -14.00 -10.13 -5.89
C GLU A 188 -15.28 -9.73 -6.64
N GLN A 189 -16.02 -8.71 -6.19
CA GLN A 189 -17.14 -8.15 -6.96
C GLN A 189 -16.69 -7.60 -8.32
N CYS A 190 -15.61 -6.81 -8.36
CA CYS A 190 -15.04 -6.34 -9.62
C CYS A 190 -14.60 -7.49 -10.53
N LYS A 191 -13.86 -8.47 -9.99
CA LYS A 191 -13.38 -9.63 -10.77
C LYS A 191 -14.54 -10.42 -11.36
N ASN A 192 -15.55 -10.73 -10.53
CA ASN A 192 -16.74 -11.47 -10.96
C ASN A 192 -17.58 -10.70 -11.99
N ALA A 193 -17.52 -9.36 -11.97
CA ALA A 193 -18.16 -8.51 -12.98
C ALA A 193 -17.33 -8.37 -14.27
N GLY A 194 -16.11 -8.90 -14.33
CA GLY A 194 -15.24 -8.89 -15.52
C GLY A 194 -14.24 -7.73 -15.58
N VAL A 195 -14.04 -6.97 -14.49
CA VAL A 195 -13.02 -5.91 -14.45
C VAL A 195 -11.63 -6.53 -14.53
N ARG A 196 -10.78 -5.98 -15.39
CA ARG A 196 -9.38 -6.39 -15.51
C ARG A 196 -8.53 -5.68 -14.45
N PHE A 197 -7.54 -6.37 -13.92
CA PHE A 197 -6.65 -5.84 -12.88
C PHE A 197 -5.19 -5.92 -13.29
N LYS A 198 -4.42 -4.90 -12.91
CA LYS A 198 -2.95 -4.89 -12.99
C LYS A 198 -2.36 -4.41 -11.65
N PRO A 199 -2.30 -5.29 -10.64
CA PRO A 199 -1.83 -4.94 -9.30
C PRO A 199 -0.31 -5.15 -9.15
N ALA A 200 0.25 -4.46 -8.16
CA ALA A 200 1.67 -4.52 -7.79
C ALA A 200 2.57 -4.30 -9.01
N VAL A 201 2.39 -3.15 -9.67
CA VAL A 201 3.21 -2.69 -10.80
C VAL A 201 3.82 -1.31 -10.53
N ASP A 202 4.80 -0.92 -11.34
CA ASP A 202 5.31 0.45 -11.32
C ASP A 202 4.63 1.27 -12.42
N ILE A 203 3.94 2.34 -12.04
CA ILE A 203 3.42 3.32 -13.00
C ILE A 203 4.52 4.36 -13.21
N THR A 204 5.26 4.23 -14.31
CA THR A 204 6.47 5.03 -14.57
C THR A 204 6.16 6.37 -15.23
N ASP A 205 5.03 6.48 -15.91
CA ASP A 205 4.58 7.74 -16.51
C ASP A 205 3.05 7.80 -16.60
N ILE A 206 2.52 9.01 -16.47
CA ILE A 206 1.08 9.31 -16.62
C ILE A 206 0.98 10.53 -17.51
N ASN A 207 0.25 10.41 -18.61
CA ASN A 207 -0.11 11.52 -19.49
C ASN A 207 -1.65 11.57 -19.59
N LEU A 208 -2.25 12.46 -18.81
CA LEU A 208 -3.69 12.60 -18.69
C LEU A 208 -4.32 13.20 -19.95
N LYS A 209 -3.60 14.07 -20.66
CA LYS A 209 -4.10 14.71 -21.90
C LYS A 209 -4.22 13.72 -23.05
N GLU A 210 -3.24 12.82 -23.18
CA GLU A 210 -3.27 11.70 -24.14
C GLU A 210 -4.00 10.47 -23.60
N LYS A 211 -4.47 10.54 -22.36
CA LYS A 211 -5.21 9.48 -21.66
C LYS A 211 -4.48 8.14 -21.71
N LYS A 212 -3.19 8.18 -21.37
CA LYS A 212 -2.34 7.00 -21.33
C LYS A 212 -1.44 6.96 -20.10
N ILE A 213 -1.05 5.76 -19.69
CA ILE A 213 -0.03 5.53 -18.68
C ILE A 213 1.02 4.54 -19.20
N ILE A 214 2.22 4.60 -18.64
CA ILE A 214 3.27 3.60 -18.87
C ILE A 214 3.44 2.79 -17.60
N VAL A 215 3.36 1.47 -17.72
CA VAL A 215 3.51 0.49 -16.64
C VAL A 215 4.75 -0.35 -16.86
N ASP A 216 5.49 -0.56 -15.76
CA ASP A 216 6.75 -1.30 -15.68
C ASP A 216 7.82 -0.84 -16.69
N GLY A 217 7.68 0.39 -17.21
CA GLY A 217 8.61 1.00 -18.18
C GLY A 217 8.46 0.56 -19.64
N PHE A 218 7.60 -0.42 -19.96
CA PHE A 218 7.49 -0.95 -21.32
C PHE A 218 6.06 -1.09 -21.85
N GLU A 219 5.05 -1.11 -20.99
CA GLU A 219 3.66 -1.32 -21.39
C GLU A 219 2.90 0.00 -21.38
N THR A 220 2.41 0.43 -22.53
CA THR A 220 1.57 1.61 -22.65
C THR A 220 0.10 1.21 -22.64
N ILE A 221 -0.66 1.78 -21.71
CA ILE A 221 -2.10 1.56 -21.61
C ILE A 221 -2.80 2.84 -22.06
N HIS A 222 -3.65 2.75 -23.07
CA HIS A 222 -4.50 3.84 -23.56
C HIS A 222 -5.94 3.66 -23.07
N ALA A 223 -6.59 4.77 -22.76
CA ALA A 223 -7.99 4.79 -22.36
C ALA A 223 -8.77 5.89 -23.08
N LYS A 224 -10.11 5.74 -23.19
CA LYS A 224 -10.97 6.83 -23.63
C LYS A 224 -11.25 7.83 -22.52
N LYS A 225 -11.31 7.35 -21.27
CA LYS A 225 -11.44 8.14 -20.03
C LYS A 225 -10.53 7.60 -18.93
N ILE A 226 -10.07 8.47 -18.03
CA ILE A 226 -9.24 8.09 -16.86
C ILE A 226 -9.95 8.49 -15.58
N ILE A 227 -9.99 7.59 -14.60
CA ILE A 227 -10.42 7.87 -13.22
C ILE A 227 -9.21 7.73 -12.29
N ILE A 228 -8.81 8.82 -11.65
CA ILE A 228 -7.69 8.83 -10.71
C ILE A 228 -8.20 8.56 -9.29
N ALA A 229 -7.78 7.44 -8.72
CA ALA A 229 -8.23 6.90 -7.43
C ALA A 229 -7.04 6.55 -6.51
N THR A 230 -5.94 7.28 -6.61
CA THR A 230 -4.67 6.99 -5.90
C THR A 230 -4.73 7.27 -4.39
N GLY A 231 -5.81 7.88 -3.90
CA GLY A 231 -6.07 8.09 -2.48
C GLY A 231 -5.07 9.03 -1.81
N ALA A 232 -4.74 8.72 -0.55
CA ALA A 232 -3.82 9.50 0.26
C ALA A 232 -2.92 8.58 1.10
N SER A 233 -1.80 9.12 1.56
CA SER A 233 -0.83 8.45 2.43
C SER A 233 -0.62 9.23 3.73
N PRO A 234 -0.21 8.58 4.84
CA PRO A 234 0.14 9.27 6.07
C PRO A 234 1.17 10.38 5.85
N ARG A 235 0.96 11.52 6.50
CA ARG A 235 1.95 12.61 6.56
C ARG A 235 3.08 12.20 7.49
N TYR A 236 4.30 12.45 7.04
CA TYR A 236 5.49 12.42 7.87
C TYR A 236 5.63 13.75 8.60
N LEU A 237 6.20 13.71 9.81
CA LEU A 237 6.62 14.90 10.55
C LEU A 237 7.82 15.58 9.85
N ASN A 238 8.60 14.82 9.08
CA ASN A 238 9.85 15.22 8.44
C ASN A 238 10.90 15.75 9.44
N VAL A 239 11.01 15.06 10.57
CA VAL A 239 12.02 15.35 11.60
C VAL A 239 13.12 14.29 11.59
N PRO A 240 14.35 14.62 12.04
CA PRO A 240 15.46 13.67 12.09
C PRO A 240 15.08 12.37 12.81
N GLY A 241 15.46 11.23 12.24
CA GLY A 241 15.24 9.89 12.79
C GLY A 241 13.91 9.25 12.43
N GLU A 242 12.90 10.02 11.98
CA GLU A 242 11.58 9.46 11.65
C GLU A 242 11.67 8.43 10.50
N LYS A 243 12.43 8.77 9.44
CA LYS A 243 12.56 7.93 8.25
C LYS A 243 13.42 6.69 8.54
N GLU A 244 14.49 6.86 9.29
CA GLU A 244 15.46 5.82 9.63
C GLU A 244 14.87 4.76 10.58
N LEU A 245 13.96 5.18 11.47
CA LEU A 245 13.33 4.34 12.49
C LEU A 245 11.94 3.83 12.09
N LYS A 246 11.45 4.20 10.89
CA LYS A 246 10.24 3.62 10.29
C LYS A 246 10.36 2.10 10.22
N GLY A 247 9.38 1.38 10.79
CA GLY A 247 9.38 -0.08 10.88
C GLY A 247 10.39 -0.67 11.88
N LYS A 248 11.16 0.18 12.59
CA LYS A 248 12.14 -0.21 13.63
C LYS A 248 11.77 0.33 15.01
N GLY A 249 10.49 0.63 15.20
CA GLY A 249 9.92 1.21 16.42
C GLY A 249 8.96 2.38 16.12
N ILE A 250 9.01 2.97 14.92
CA ILE A 250 8.02 3.94 14.45
C ILE A 250 7.03 3.28 13.48
N SER A 251 5.74 3.43 13.77
CA SER A 251 4.62 2.92 12.97
C SER A 251 3.66 4.03 12.56
N TYR A 252 2.92 3.78 11.48
CA TYR A 252 1.83 4.62 10.98
C TYR A 252 0.51 3.84 10.91
N CYS A 253 0.50 2.61 11.44
CA CYS A 253 -0.60 1.67 11.36
C CYS A 253 -0.73 0.92 12.69
N ALA A 254 -1.61 1.40 13.57
CA ALA A 254 -1.87 0.74 14.85
C ALA A 254 -2.37 -0.70 14.66
N THR A 255 -3.25 -0.90 13.70
CA THR A 255 -3.85 -2.19 13.37
C THR A 255 -2.83 -3.25 12.92
N CYS A 256 -1.77 -2.81 12.24
CA CYS A 256 -0.66 -3.67 11.82
C CYS A 256 0.24 -4.03 13.01
N ASP A 257 0.61 -3.02 13.80
CA ASP A 257 1.79 -3.12 14.66
C ASP A 257 1.48 -3.15 16.17
N ALA A 258 0.29 -2.76 16.62
CA ALA A 258 -0.05 -2.64 18.05
C ALA A 258 0.14 -3.95 18.83
N LYS A 259 -0.10 -5.10 18.21
CA LYS A 259 0.10 -6.43 18.81
C LYS A 259 1.55 -6.70 19.24
N TYR A 260 2.52 -6.06 18.61
CA TYR A 260 3.95 -6.19 18.98
C TYR A 260 4.31 -5.34 20.21
N PHE A 261 3.38 -4.52 20.68
CA PHE A 261 3.48 -3.67 21.86
C PHE A 261 2.63 -4.18 23.04
N GLN A 262 2.34 -5.48 23.07
CA GLN A 262 1.72 -6.13 24.23
C GLN A 262 2.53 -5.87 25.50
N ASP A 263 1.88 -5.27 26.50
CA ASP A 263 2.42 -4.86 27.80
C ASP A 263 3.57 -3.82 27.71
N LYS A 264 3.72 -3.16 26.56
CA LYS A 264 4.76 -2.14 26.31
C LYS A 264 4.21 -0.72 26.38
N GLU A 265 5.11 0.25 26.54
CA GLU A 265 4.79 1.67 26.50
C GLU A 265 4.86 2.19 25.06
N VAL A 266 3.94 3.06 24.67
CA VAL A 266 3.92 3.67 23.33
C VAL A 266 3.71 5.17 23.39
N ILE A 267 4.27 5.87 22.41
CA ILE A 267 4.00 7.28 22.15
C ILE A 267 3.08 7.38 20.93
N VAL A 268 2.07 8.23 20.97
CA VAL A 268 1.20 8.53 19.83
C VAL A 268 1.34 10.01 19.50
N ILE A 269 1.67 10.33 18.25
CA ILE A 269 1.81 11.70 17.77
C ILE A 269 0.56 12.10 16.99
N GLY A 270 -0.10 13.16 17.44
CA GLY A 270 -1.29 13.73 16.84
C GLY A 270 -2.48 13.76 17.78
N GLY A 271 -3.50 14.52 17.42
CA GLY A 271 -4.73 14.65 18.21
C GLY A 271 -5.98 14.82 17.35
N GLY A 272 -5.96 14.39 16.09
CA GLY A 272 -7.16 14.28 15.24
C GLY A 272 -7.90 12.95 15.44
N ASN A 273 -8.97 12.70 14.66
CA ASN A 273 -9.74 11.45 14.73
C ASN A 273 -8.86 10.20 14.72
N SER A 274 -7.95 10.09 13.74
CA SER A 274 -7.05 8.94 13.62
C SER A 274 -6.20 8.75 14.88
N ALA A 275 -5.61 9.82 15.41
CA ALA A 275 -4.78 9.69 16.62
C ALA A 275 -5.59 9.20 17.83
N VAL A 276 -6.82 9.70 17.98
CA VAL A 276 -7.67 9.38 19.13
C VAL A 276 -8.22 7.95 19.04
N GLU A 277 -8.81 7.59 17.90
CA GLU A 277 -9.43 6.27 17.68
C GLU A 277 -8.39 5.15 17.67
N GLU A 278 -7.24 5.38 17.03
CA GLU A 278 -6.17 4.38 16.99
C GLU A 278 -5.50 4.21 18.36
N SER A 279 -5.36 5.29 19.16
CA SER A 279 -4.87 5.19 20.54
C SER A 279 -5.77 4.28 21.40
N GLU A 280 -7.09 4.40 21.23
CA GLU A 280 -8.04 3.53 21.94
C GLU A 280 -7.85 2.05 21.55
N PHE A 281 -7.59 1.76 20.27
CA PHE A 281 -7.26 0.40 19.83
C PHE A 281 -5.93 -0.09 20.42
N ILE A 282 -4.89 0.76 20.38
CA ILE A 282 -3.57 0.42 20.95
C ILE A 282 -3.66 0.14 22.46
N SER A 283 -4.59 0.80 23.18
CA SER A 283 -4.74 0.66 24.64
C SER A 283 -5.11 -0.76 25.10
N LYS A 284 -5.62 -1.59 24.17
CA LYS A 284 -5.89 -3.02 24.40
C LYS A 284 -4.62 -3.84 24.57
N PHE A 285 -3.51 -3.40 23.97
CA PHE A 285 -2.21 -4.09 23.98
C PHE A 285 -1.21 -3.38 24.87
N ALA A 286 -1.08 -2.07 24.73
CA ALA A 286 -0.09 -1.27 25.44
C ALA A 286 -0.41 -1.18 26.94
N SER A 287 0.65 -1.14 27.76
CA SER A 287 0.56 -0.87 29.20
C SER A 287 0.39 0.63 29.48
N LYS A 288 0.93 1.50 28.61
CA LYS A 288 0.84 2.95 28.72
C LYS A 288 0.87 3.63 27.34
N ILE A 289 0.09 4.68 27.18
CA ILE A 289 0.03 5.51 25.98
C ILE A 289 0.31 6.96 26.32
N THR A 290 1.32 7.54 25.67
CA THR A 290 1.64 8.97 25.75
C THR A 290 1.24 9.67 24.46
N VAL A 291 0.16 10.45 24.50
CA VAL A 291 -0.32 11.23 23.34
C VAL A 291 0.39 12.58 23.32
N ILE A 292 1.04 12.93 22.21
CA ILE A 292 1.70 14.21 21.97
C ILE A 292 0.92 14.96 20.90
N GLN A 293 0.34 16.10 21.27
CA GLN A 293 -0.49 16.93 20.42
C GLN A 293 0.09 18.33 20.29
N ASN A 294 0.22 18.79 19.05
CA ASN A 294 0.80 20.12 18.76
C ASN A 294 -0.15 21.28 19.08
N LEU A 295 -1.46 21.03 19.14
CA LEU A 295 -2.47 22.02 19.54
C LEU A 295 -2.74 21.99 21.04
N GLU A 296 -3.50 22.97 21.52
CA GLU A 296 -3.94 23.08 22.91
C GLU A 296 -4.97 22.03 23.35
N LYS A 297 -5.53 21.28 22.40
CA LYS A 297 -6.56 20.26 22.62
C LYS A 297 -6.55 19.18 21.55
N LEU A 298 -7.21 18.07 21.86
CA LEU A 298 -7.62 17.09 20.85
C LEU A 298 -8.72 17.70 19.96
N THR A 299 -8.71 17.30 18.69
CA THR A 299 -9.59 17.80 17.62
C THR A 299 -10.50 16.73 17.06
N ALA A 300 -10.49 15.52 17.64
CA ALA A 300 -11.40 14.45 17.27
C ALA A 300 -12.84 14.73 17.76
N ASN A 301 -13.78 13.83 17.47
CA ASN A 301 -15.11 13.92 18.05
C ASN A 301 -15.03 13.92 19.60
N LYS A 302 -15.98 14.60 20.24
CA LYS A 302 -15.93 14.81 21.69
C LYS A 302 -16.01 13.49 22.47
N GLU A 303 -16.91 12.60 22.07
CA GLU A 303 -17.10 11.31 22.73
C GLU A 303 -15.84 10.42 22.70
N ALA A 304 -15.13 10.34 21.57
CA ALA A 304 -13.89 9.55 21.55
C ALA A 304 -12.77 10.22 22.34
N CYS A 305 -12.69 11.57 22.35
CA CYS A 305 -11.75 12.29 23.21
C CYS A 305 -12.02 11.98 24.68
N ASP A 306 -13.29 12.08 25.12
CA ASP A 306 -13.69 11.83 26.51
C ASP A 306 -13.41 10.38 26.89
N LYS A 307 -13.71 9.42 26.00
CA LYS A 307 -13.41 8.00 26.20
C LYS A 307 -11.91 7.74 26.34
N LEU A 308 -11.10 8.26 25.42
CA LEU A 308 -9.65 8.07 25.43
C LEU A 308 -9.00 8.69 26.68
N LEU A 309 -9.40 9.91 27.03
CA LEU A 309 -8.89 10.63 28.22
C LEU A 309 -9.37 10.00 29.53
N GLY A 310 -10.50 9.30 29.53
CA GLY A 310 -10.98 8.51 30.66
C GLY A 310 -10.19 7.21 30.90
N ASN A 311 -9.35 6.80 29.96
CA ASN A 311 -8.55 5.59 30.09
C ASN A 311 -7.31 5.85 30.98
N PRO A 312 -7.14 5.13 32.12
CA PRO A 312 -6.04 5.38 33.05
C PRO A 312 -4.65 5.06 32.47
N LYS A 313 -4.57 4.35 31.35
CA LYS A 313 -3.31 4.08 30.65
C LYS A 313 -2.84 5.26 29.79
N VAL A 314 -3.68 6.27 29.59
CA VAL A 314 -3.44 7.35 28.62
C VAL A 314 -3.02 8.63 29.33
N SER A 315 -1.99 9.29 28.81
CA SER A 315 -1.59 10.64 29.21
C SER A 315 -1.43 11.51 27.96
N ALA A 316 -2.09 12.66 27.91
CA ALA A 316 -2.05 13.58 26.77
C ALA A 316 -1.27 14.86 27.11
N PHE A 317 -0.33 15.22 26.25
CA PHE A 317 0.48 16.43 26.32
C PHE A 317 0.18 17.32 25.13
N TYR A 318 -0.10 18.58 25.41
CA TYR A 318 -0.60 19.56 24.43
C TYR A 318 0.46 20.61 24.13
N ASN A 319 0.28 21.35 23.02
CA ASN A 319 1.24 22.36 22.56
C ASN A 319 2.66 21.78 22.42
N SER A 320 2.72 20.51 22.05
CA SER A 320 3.91 19.68 22.12
C SER A 320 4.23 19.17 20.71
N GLU A 321 5.36 19.59 20.16
CA GLU A 321 5.79 19.23 18.81
C GLU A 321 7.04 18.34 18.82
N PRO A 322 7.02 17.16 18.20
CA PRO A 322 8.22 16.37 18.00
C PRO A 322 9.27 17.10 17.16
N ARG A 323 10.53 16.96 17.55
CA ARG A 323 11.69 17.60 16.91
C ARG A 323 12.74 16.58 16.44
N SER A 324 12.80 15.41 17.05
CA SER A 324 13.60 14.28 16.55
C SER A 324 13.12 12.96 17.16
N PHE A 325 13.43 11.87 16.46
CA PHE A 325 13.36 10.52 16.97
C PHE A 325 14.76 9.95 17.08
N GLU A 326 15.01 9.24 18.16
CA GLU A 326 16.24 8.49 18.40
C GLU A 326 15.88 7.10 18.92
N LYS A 327 16.78 6.14 18.73
CA LYS A 327 16.63 4.80 19.31
C LYS A 327 17.82 4.54 20.23
N THR A 328 17.54 4.31 21.52
CA THR A 328 18.54 3.91 22.52
C THR A 328 18.22 2.50 22.99
N GLY A 329 19.05 1.52 22.62
CA GLY A 329 18.71 0.10 22.83
C GLY A 329 17.44 -0.25 22.05
N ASP A 330 16.45 -0.80 22.75
CA ASP A 330 15.15 -1.15 22.15
C ASP A 330 14.10 -0.04 22.24
N ARG A 331 14.39 1.07 22.95
CA ARG A 331 13.42 2.14 23.20
C ARG A 331 13.57 3.30 22.21
N ILE A 332 12.43 3.83 21.79
CA ILE A 332 12.29 5.04 21.01
C ILE A 332 12.24 6.24 21.94
N LYS A 333 13.10 7.22 21.68
CA LYS A 333 13.11 8.53 22.33
C LYS A 333 12.60 9.58 21.36
N VAL A 334 11.62 10.36 21.79
CA VAL A 334 11.07 11.47 21.04
C VAL A 334 11.42 12.75 21.77
N LYS A 335 12.25 13.58 21.16
CA LYS A 335 12.52 14.92 21.66
C LYS A 335 11.37 15.82 21.24
N VAL A 336 10.70 16.43 22.20
CA VAL A 336 9.48 17.23 21.99
C VAL A 336 9.71 18.64 22.53
N GLU A 337 9.30 19.66 21.77
CA GLU A 337 9.30 21.05 22.20
C GLU A 337 7.88 21.41 22.69
N ASP A 338 7.76 21.93 23.92
CA ASP A 338 6.57 22.71 24.29
C ASP A 338 6.69 24.07 23.60
N VAL A 339 5.90 24.28 22.55
CA VAL A 339 6.03 25.46 21.68
C VAL A 339 5.68 26.76 22.39
N ARG A 340 4.95 26.71 23.52
CA ARG A 340 4.61 27.89 24.33
C ARG A 340 5.76 28.26 25.25
N LYS A 341 6.40 27.26 25.85
CA LYS A 341 7.49 27.47 26.83
C LYS A 341 8.88 27.52 26.21
N LYS A 342 9.03 27.05 24.98
CA LYS A 342 10.33 26.83 24.32
C LYS A 342 11.24 25.89 25.10
N GLU A 343 10.63 24.96 25.83
CA GLU A 343 11.31 23.94 26.61
C GLU A 343 11.29 22.60 25.87
N PHE A 344 12.35 21.83 26.02
CA PHE A 344 12.46 20.49 25.43
C PHE A 344 12.25 19.41 26.49
N ILE A 345 11.41 18.44 26.17
CA ILE A 345 11.14 17.25 26.98
C ILE A 345 11.41 16.03 26.11
N THR A 346 12.06 15.02 26.67
CA THR A 346 12.26 13.73 25.99
C THR A 346 11.28 12.72 26.54
N TYR A 347 10.46 12.15 25.66
CA TYR A 347 9.60 11.01 25.98
C TYR A 347 10.24 9.73 25.49
N GLU A 348 10.17 8.66 26.28
CA GLU A 348 10.76 7.37 25.95
C GLU A 348 9.69 6.28 26.05
N ALA A 349 9.64 5.41 25.05
CA ALA A 349 8.68 4.32 24.93
C ALA A 349 9.26 3.18 24.09
N ASP A 350 8.60 2.03 24.06
CA ASP A 350 9.02 0.91 23.21
C ASP A 350 8.71 1.15 21.73
N GLY A 351 7.76 2.03 21.43
CA GLY A 351 7.44 2.44 20.07
C GLY A 351 6.71 3.77 19.98
N ALA A 352 6.62 4.29 18.76
CA ALA A 352 5.88 5.51 18.45
C ALA A 352 4.94 5.29 17.25
N PHE A 353 3.72 5.82 17.34
CA PHE A 353 2.73 5.82 16.28
C PHE A 353 2.50 7.26 15.81
N VAL A 354 2.59 7.51 14.50
CA VAL A 354 2.47 8.87 13.93
C VAL A 354 1.16 9.02 13.16
N PHE A 355 0.27 9.89 13.65
CA PHE A 355 -1.07 10.14 13.13
C PHE A 355 -1.34 11.65 12.91
N VAL A 356 -0.47 12.30 12.12
CA VAL A 356 -0.51 13.76 11.87
C VAL A 356 -1.24 14.18 10.58
N GLY A 357 -2.16 13.34 10.13
CA GLY A 357 -2.99 13.57 8.95
C GLY A 357 -2.46 12.92 7.68
N MET A 358 -3.12 13.21 6.56
CA MET A 358 -2.90 12.55 5.27
C MET A 358 -2.44 13.53 4.18
N LYS A 359 -1.62 13.05 3.24
CA LYS A 359 -1.18 13.76 2.03
C LYS A 359 -1.81 13.05 0.82
N PRO A 360 -2.49 13.77 -0.10
CA PRO A 360 -3.04 13.17 -1.30
C PRO A 360 -1.91 12.64 -2.20
N ASN A 361 -2.13 11.48 -2.81
CA ASN A 361 -1.14 10.80 -3.64
C ASN A 361 -1.13 11.36 -5.07
N THR A 362 -0.72 12.62 -5.22
CA THR A 362 -0.65 13.32 -6.52
C THR A 362 0.76 13.37 -7.12
N ASP A 363 1.78 12.85 -6.44
CA ASP A 363 3.19 13.05 -6.79
C ASP A 363 3.57 12.48 -8.17
N MET A 364 2.87 11.44 -8.63
CA MET A 364 3.11 10.83 -9.96
C MET A 364 2.38 11.54 -11.11
N ILE A 365 1.50 12.50 -10.80
CA ILE A 365 0.71 13.24 -11.79
C ILE A 365 1.48 14.51 -12.15
N LYS A 366 2.13 14.48 -13.32
CA LYS A 366 2.92 15.60 -13.85
C LYS A 366 2.04 16.66 -14.51
N ASP A 367 0.91 16.25 -15.08
CA ASP A 367 -0.06 17.16 -15.67
C ASP A 367 -0.64 18.12 -14.62
N GLU A 368 -0.82 19.37 -15.04
CA GLU A 368 -1.37 20.42 -14.18
C GLU A 368 -2.88 20.21 -14.00
N LEU A 369 -3.24 19.70 -12.82
CA LEU A 369 -4.61 19.64 -12.33
C LEU A 369 -4.84 20.75 -11.32
N GLU A 370 -6.03 21.34 -11.33
CA GLU A 370 -6.42 22.28 -10.28
C GLU A 370 -6.42 21.59 -8.91
N LYS A 371 -5.72 22.18 -7.95
CA LYS A 371 -5.61 21.66 -6.57
C LYS A 371 -6.05 22.72 -5.57
N ASP A 372 -6.49 22.26 -4.40
CA ASP A 372 -6.65 23.15 -3.25
C ASP A 372 -5.29 23.46 -2.60
N LYS A 373 -5.30 24.35 -1.60
CA LYS A 373 -4.09 24.76 -0.86
C LYS A 373 -3.37 23.61 -0.13
N TRP A 374 -3.99 22.45 -0.01
CA TRP A 374 -3.46 21.26 0.65
C TRP A 374 -3.02 20.18 -0.35
N GLY A 375 -3.11 20.46 -1.65
CA GLY A 375 -2.69 19.58 -2.73
C GLY A 375 -3.74 18.57 -3.17
N TYR A 376 -4.97 18.63 -2.67
CA TYR A 376 -6.05 17.74 -3.12
C TYR A 376 -6.61 18.23 -4.45
N ILE A 377 -6.98 17.31 -5.35
CA ILE A 377 -7.51 17.65 -6.67
C ILE A 377 -8.91 18.26 -6.51
N LYS A 378 -9.17 19.39 -7.15
CA LYS A 378 -10.52 19.94 -7.23
C LYS A 378 -11.32 19.18 -8.28
N THR A 379 -12.56 18.87 -7.94
CA THR A 379 -13.55 18.31 -8.86
C THR A 379 -14.87 19.04 -8.71
N ASP A 380 -15.73 18.93 -9.72
CA ASP A 380 -17.14 19.29 -9.59
C ASP A 380 -17.97 18.17 -8.94
N GLU A 381 -19.30 18.29 -8.96
CA GLU A 381 -20.22 17.30 -8.38
C GLU A 381 -20.26 15.99 -9.18
N ASP A 382 -19.89 16.02 -10.46
CA ASP A 382 -19.84 14.87 -11.37
C ASP A 382 -18.45 14.19 -11.39
N MET A 383 -17.54 14.67 -10.52
CA MET A 383 -16.17 14.19 -10.31
C MET A 383 -15.19 14.53 -11.45
N HIS A 384 -15.56 15.43 -12.37
CA HIS A 384 -14.64 15.89 -13.41
C HIS A 384 -13.49 16.69 -12.81
N THR A 385 -12.31 16.53 -13.40
CA THR A 385 -11.16 17.39 -13.12
C THR A 385 -11.09 18.55 -14.11
N SER A 386 -10.04 19.37 -14.02
CA SER A 386 -9.75 20.42 -15.00
C SER A 386 -9.31 19.88 -16.38
N ILE A 387 -9.12 18.57 -16.54
CA ILE A 387 -8.79 17.92 -17.82
C ILE A 387 -10.01 17.12 -18.30
N GLN A 388 -10.42 17.37 -19.55
CA GLN A 388 -11.53 16.68 -20.19
C GLN A 388 -11.33 15.15 -20.16
N ASP A 389 -12.40 14.41 -19.88
CA ASP A 389 -12.42 12.94 -19.80
C ASP A 389 -11.53 12.34 -18.69
N VAL A 390 -11.12 13.18 -17.74
CA VAL A 390 -10.35 12.78 -16.57
C VAL A 390 -11.12 13.13 -15.31
N PHE A 391 -11.35 12.12 -14.48
CA PHE A 391 -12.06 12.19 -13.21
C PHE A 391 -11.08 11.95 -12.06
N ALA A 392 -11.40 12.45 -10.86
CA ALA A 392 -10.68 12.11 -9.64
C ALA A 392 -11.66 11.76 -8.53
N ILE A 393 -11.35 10.75 -7.73
CA ILE A 393 -12.29 10.22 -6.73
C ILE A 393 -11.61 9.82 -5.42
N GLY A 394 -12.41 9.70 -4.37
CA GLY A 394 -11.96 9.20 -3.08
C GLY A 394 -11.15 10.23 -2.29
N ASP A 395 -10.22 9.78 -1.47
CA ASP A 395 -9.47 10.68 -0.58
C ASP A 395 -8.44 11.56 -1.30
N LEU A 396 -8.33 11.42 -2.63
CA LEU A 396 -7.50 12.25 -3.50
C LEU A 396 -8.08 13.66 -3.73
N ILE A 397 -9.41 13.81 -3.64
CA ILE A 397 -10.10 15.06 -4.00
C ILE A 397 -10.30 16.01 -2.82
N SER A 398 -10.53 17.28 -3.13
CA SER A 398 -10.86 18.29 -2.15
C SER A 398 -12.27 18.06 -1.63
N LYS A 399 -12.37 17.52 -0.41
CA LYS A 399 -13.66 17.25 0.24
C LYS A 399 -13.59 17.41 1.75
N LYS A 400 -14.76 17.61 2.35
CA LYS A 400 -14.92 17.86 3.79
C LYS A 400 -14.63 16.62 4.63
N TYR A 401 -15.07 15.44 4.18
CA TYR A 401 -14.98 14.20 4.93
C TYR A 401 -14.35 13.07 4.09
N ARG A 402 -13.38 12.39 4.70
CA ARG A 402 -12.64 11.26 4.11
C ARG A 402 -13.01 10.01 4.87
N GLN A 403 -13.94 9.24 4.31
CA GLN A 403 -14.47 8.00 4.87
C GLN A 403 -14.64 6.99 3.75
N ILE A 404 -14.72 5.71 4.08
CA ILE A 404 -14.92 4.65 3.08
C ILE A 404 -16.21 4.90 2.31
N THR A 405 -17.29 5.26 3.00
CA THR A 405 -18.60 5.54 2.39
C THR A 405 -18.57 6.75 1.46
N THR A 406 -17.87 7.83 1.82
CA THR A 406 -17.73 8.98 0.91
C THR A 406 -16.87 8.62 -0.30
N ALA A 407 -15.80 7.83 -0.12
CA ALA A 407 -14.96 7.38 -1.22
C ALA A 407 -15.72 6.46 -2.21
N VAL A 408 -16.55 5.55 -1.70
CA VAL A 408 -17.42 4.69 -2.53
C VAL A 408 -18.45 5.52 -3.29
N ASN A 409 -19.04 6.54 -2.64
CA ASN A 409 -19.94 7.48 -3.30
C ASN A 409 -19.26 8.19 -4.48
N ASP A 410 -18.08 8.78 -4.25
CA ASP A 410 -17.32 9.47 -5.30
C ASP A 410 -17.04 8.54 -6.49
N GLY A 411 -16.64 7.29 -6.23
CA GLY A 411 -16.41 6.28 -7.26
C GLY A 411 -17.66 5.90 -8.04
N THR A 412 -18.80 5.82 -7.37
CA THR A 412 -20.09 5.53 -8.00
C THR A 412 -20.51 6.65 -8.96
N ILE A 413 -20.40 7.91 -8.52
CA ILE A 413 -20.75 9.07 -9.34
C ILE A 413 -19.88 9.10 -10.59
N ALA A 414 -18.54 9.06 -10.43
CA ALA A 414 -17.61 9.12 -11.56
C ALA A 414 -17.84 7.99 -12.56
N ALA A 415 -18.11 6.76 -12.09
CA ALA A 415 -18.37 5.63 -12.98
C ALA A 415 -19.64 5.82 -13.82
N ILE A 416 -20.73 6.27 -13.21
CA ILE A 416 -22.00 6.50 -13.92
C ILE A 416 -21.86 7.64 -14.94
N VAL A 417 -21.18 8.73 -14.56
CA VAL A 417 -20.94 9.87 -15.45
C VAL A 417 -20.03 9.45 -16.61
N ALA A 418 -18.87 8.83 -16.31
CA ALA A 418 -17.94 8.37 -17.33
C ALA A 418 -18.60 7.37 -18.31
N ALA A 419 -19.48 6.50 -17.82
CA ALA A 419 -20.25 5.58 -18.65
C ALA A 419 -21.17 6.30 -19.63
N LYS A 420 -21.98 7.25 -19.13
CA LYS A 420 -22.93 8.01 -19.96
C LYS A 420 -22.23 8.85 -21.03
N GLU A 421 -21.06 9.39 -20.72
CA GLU A 421 -20.29 10.21 -21.66
C GLU A 421 -19.43 9.40 -22.64
N LEU A 422 -19.45 8.06 -22.56
CA LEU A 422 -18.83 7.17 -23.56
C LEU A 422 -19.81 6.78 -24.67
N GLU A 423 -21.11 6.90 -24.41
CA GLU A 423 -22.20 6.74 -25.38
C GLU A 423 -22.25 7.94 -26.33
#